data_AF-A0A1M7TML1-F1
#
_entry.id   AF-A0A1M7TML1-F1
#
_cell.length_a   1.000
_cell.length_b   1.000
_cell.length_c   1.000
_cell.angle_alpha   90.00
_cell.angle_beta   90.00
_cell.angle_gamma   90.00
#
_symmetry.space_group_name_H-M   'P 1'
#
loop_
_entity.id
_entity.type
_entity.pdbx_description
1 polymer ?
#
loop_
_entity_poly.entity_id
_entity_poly.type
_entity_poly.pdbx_seq_one_letter_code
_entity_poly.pdbx_strand_id
1 'polypeptide(L)'
;MIIRRRPGSPPAAPPGRHVRTGTRARGRLGVLAAAVPIGLVASGTLVWSSSHAAFVDTTDNPGNSWGTGVVQLGSDRTTTALFTTASEGPLVPGSAGYKCITVTYTGNVDTADTGVRLYGALTTGSAELADALRITVETSATSLATPPDADCRPTFDASPITYATRALSAFPTGYGTGIGDANVDGLGDWRPSATTDRSRTYRISYSLPAGPHPSSLQGKEVGMTFTWEVRSDDTPGA
;
A
#
# COMPACT_ATOMS: atom_id res chain seq x y z
N MET A 1 10.42 27.23 -90.86
CA MET A 1 10.25 27.92 -92.15
C MET A 1 9.77 29.33 -91.82
N ILE A 2 10.66 30.33 -91.79
CA ILE A 2 10.79 31.36 -92.86
C ILE A 2 9.53 32.25 -92.86
N ILE A 3 9.50 33.59 -92.65
CA ILE A 3 10.49 34.66 -92.76
C ILE A 3 9.76 35.99 -92.40
N ARG A 4 10.44 36.97 -91.76
CA ARG A 4 10.37 38.47 -91.91
C ARG A 4 9.00 39.19 -91.75
N ARG A 5 8.88 40.48 -91.39
CA ARG A 5 9.73 41.68 -91.33
C ARG A 5 8.95 42.75 -90.53
N ARG A 6 9.61 43.58 -89.72
CA ARG A 6 9.11 44.93 -89.38
C ARG A 6 9.90 45.97 -90.21
N PRO A 7 9.27 46.95 -90.87
CA PRO A 7 9.85 48.25 -91.21
C PRO A 7 9.47 49.26 -90.11
N GLY A 8 10.16 50.36 -89.79
CA GLY A 8 11.25 51.10 -90.41
C GLY A 8 10.99 52.59 -90.09
N SER A 9 11.96 53.31 -89.56
CA SER A 9 12.06 54.78 -89.66
C SER A 9 13.50 55.22 -89.33
N PRO A 10 14.19 55.98 -90.22
CA PRO A 10 15.59 56.37 -90.09
C PRO A 10 15.74 57.90 -89.77
N PRO A 11 16.85 58.60 -90.04
CA PRO A 11 17.81 59.05 -89.00
C PRO A 11 18.09 60.57 -89.00
N ALA A 12 18.84 61.10 -88.03
CA ALA A 12 19.75 62.25 -88.24
C ALA A 12 20.77 62.43 -87.10
N ALA A 13 22.05 62.34 -87.45
CA ALA A 13 23.23 62.90 -86.75
C ALA A 13 23.87 63.92 -87.73
N PRO A 14 25.02 64.62 -87.48
CA PRO A 14 26.00 64.63 -86.37
C PRO A 14 26.48 66.10 -86.07
N PRO A 15 27.74 66.47 -85.69
CA PRO A 15 28.88 65.72 -85.13
C PRO A 15 29.54 66.35 -83.88
N GLY A 16 30.25 65.53 -83.11
CA GLY A 16 31.25 65.95 -82.14
C GLY A 16 32.40 64.93 -82.11
N ARG A 17 33.46 65.21 -82.86
CA ARG A 17 34.68 64.40 -82.98
C ARG A 17 35.51 64.58 -81.70
N HIS A 18 36.03 63.49 -81.13
CA HIS A 18 37.46 63.25 -80.89
C HIS A 18 37.69 62.01 -80.00
N VAL A 19 38.08 60.94 -80.69
CA VAL A 19 39.12 59.94 -80.36
C VAL A 19 39.59 59.87 -78.90
N ARG A 20 39.32 58.73 -78.25
CA ARG A 20 40.30 58.08 -77.37
C ARG A 20 40.34 56.57 -77.65
N THR A 21 41.46 56.21 -78.29
CA THR A 21 42.21 54.95 -78.33
C THR A 21 41.70 53.84 -77.42
N GLY A 22 41.44 52.67 -78.00
CA GLY A 22 41.18 51.45 -77.24
C GLY A 22 42.46 50.79 -76.72
N THR A 23 42.34 50.09 -75.60
CA THR A 23 43.10 48.87 -75.31
C THR A 23 42.35 48.02 -74.29
N ARG A 24 41.72 46.98 -74.83
CA ARG A 24 41.62 45.58 -74.34
C ARG A 24 41.64 45.33 -72.82
N ALA A 25 40.53 44.71 -72.40
CA ALA A 25 40.38 43.82 -71.26
C ALA A 25 41.64 43.04 -70.84
N ARG A 26 41.97 43.12 -69.54
CA ARG A 26 42.66 42.08 -68.73
C ARG A 26 42.76 42.60 -67.30
N GLY A 27 41.64 42.60 -66.59
CA GLY A 27 41.60 43.02 -65.18
C GLY A 27 40.56 42.30 -64.34
N ARG A 28 39.88 41.27 -64.88
CA ARG A 28 38.90 40.49 -64.13
C ARG A 28 39.49 39.30 -63.38
N LEU A 29 40.79 39.00 -63.54
CA LEU A 29 41.42 37.85 -62.88
C LEU A 29 41.91 38.14 -61.44
N GLY A 30 42.31 39.37 -61.13
CA GLY A 30 42.74 39.73 -59.76
C GLY A 30 41.59 39.82 -58.77
N VAL A 31 40.39 40.20 -59.24
CA VAL A 31 39.17 40.27 -58.43
C VAL A 31 38.65 38.87 -58.05
N LEU A 32 38.95 37.84 -58.85
CA LEU A 32 38.54 36.46 -58.58
C LEU A 32 39.44 35.73 -57.57
N ALA A 33 40.73 36.06 -57.48
CA ALA A 33 41.69 35.38 -56.59
C ALA A 33 41.52 35.76 -55.11
N ALA A 34 41.15 37.01 -54.82
CA ALA A 34 40.89 37.48 -53.45
C ALA A 34 39.46 37.14 -52.96
N ALA A 35 38.53 36.89 -53.88
CA ALA A 35 37.14 36.57 -53.54
C ALA A 35 36.99 35.20 -52.85
N VAL A 36 37.85 34.23 -53.19
CA VAL A 36 37.81 32.87 -52.64
C VAL A 36 38.13 32.82 -51.14
N PRO A 37 39.26 33.34 -50.64
CA PRO A 37 39.57 33.28 -49.20
C PRO A 37 38.64 34.18 -48.37
N ILE A 38 38.23 35.34 -48.89
CA ILE A 38 37.25 36.20 -48.22
C ILE A 38 35.89 35.49 -48.13
N GLY A 39 35.47 34.83 -49.22
CA GLY A 39 34.27 33.99 -49.22
C GLY A 39 34.36 32.85 -48.22
N LEU A 40 35.54 32.23 -48.06
CA LEU A 40 35.76 31.09 -47.16
C LEU A 40 35.81 31.52 -45.68
N VAL A 41 36.40 32.68 -45.37
CA VAL A 41 36.37 33.28 -44.03
C VAL A 41 34.96 33.75 -43.68
N ALA A 42 34.24 34.40 -44.61
CA ALA A 42 32.85 34.79 -44.40
C ALA A 42 31.91 33.58 -44.24
N SER A 43 32.14 32.50 -45.01
CA SER A 43 31.40 31.25 -44.85
C SER A 43 31.73 30.56 -43.52
N GLY A 44 33.00 30.61 -43.10
CA GLY A 44 33.48 30.04 -41.84
C GLY A 44 32.94 30.76 -40.60
N THR A 45 32.80 32.08 -40.62
CA THR A 45 32.21 32.85 -39.51
C THR A 45 30.70 32.67 -39.42
N LEU A 46 30.00 32.52 -40.56
CA LEU A 46 28.57 32.19 -40.61
C LEU A 46 28.27 30.79 -40.07
N VAL A 47 29.11 29.79 -40.39
CA VAL A 47 28.99 28.43 -39.85
C VAL A 47 29.39 28.40 -38.37
N TRP A 48 30.43 29.14 -37.95
CA TRP A 48 30.85 29.23 -36.56
C TRP A 48 29.80 29.90 -35.66
N SER A 49 29.11 30.95 -36.13
CA SER A 49 28.01 31.56 -35.37
C SER A 49 26.72 30.73 -35.36
N SER A 50 26.61 29.69 -36.20
CA SER A 50 25.48 28.75 -36.20
C SER A 50 25.71 27.55 -35.28
N SER A 51 26.93 27.40 -34.74
CA SER A 51 27.26 26.36 -33.78
C SER A 51 26.67 26.72 -32.41
N HIS A 52 25.75 25.87 -31.98
CA HIS A 52 25.10 25.80 -30.67
C HIS A 52 23.80 26.60 -30.49
N ALA A 53 22.76 26.17 -31.20
CA ALA A 53 21.40 26.21 -30.68
C ALA A 53 20.82 24.78 -30.73
N ALA A 54 21.06 23.98 -29.69
CA ALA A 54 20.20 22.84 -29.44
C ALA A 54 18.96 23.38 -28.73
N PHE A 55 17.78 23.26 -29.35
CA PHE A 55 16.53 23.50 -28.64
C PHE A 55 16.38 22.40 -27.61
N VAL A 56 16.54 22.75 -26.34
CA VAL A 56 16.28 21.86 -25.20
C VAL A 56 14.96 22.31 -24.60
N ASP A 57 14.00 21.39 -24.55
CA ASP A 57 12.75 21.56 -23.83
C ASP A 57 12.69 20.48 -22.76
N THR A 58 12.32 20.87 -21.55
CA THR A 58 12.17 19.97 -20.40
C THR A 58 10.78 20.17 -19.84
N THR A 59 10.10 19.08 -19.53
CA THR A 59 8.81 19.12 -18.87
C THR A 59 8.89 18.35 -17.56
N ASP A 60 8.33 18.92 -16.51
CA ASP A 60 8.29 18.32 -15.19
C ASP A 60 6.96 17.63 -14.96
N ASN A 61 6.98 16.55 -14.17
CA ASN A 61 5.79 15.97 -13.56
C ASN A 61 5.88 16.22 -12.03
N PRO A 62 5.58 17.43 -11.54
CA PRO A 62 5.67 17.72 -10.12
C PRO A 62 4.53 17.04 -9.34
N GLY A 63 4.77 16.69 -8.08
CA GLY A 63 3.73 16.15 -7.20
C GLY A 63 3.54 14.63 -7.24
N ASN A 64 4.44 13.88 -7.89
CA ASN A 64 4.45 12.42 -7.74
C ASN A 64 4.67 12.04 -6.26
N SER A 65 3.82 11.16 -5.76
CA SER A 65 3.93 10.61 -4.41
C SER A 65 3.54 9.13 -4.41
N TRP A 66 4.11 8.38 -3.47
CA TRP A 66 3.79 6.99 -3.22
C TRP A 66 3.57 6.82 -1.72
N GLY A 67 2.58 6.02 -1.35
CA GLY A 67 2.26 5.70 0.04
C GLY A 67 2.10 4.20 0.20
N THR A 68 2.44 3.68 1.38
CA THR A 68 2.17 2.29 1.72
C THR A 68 0.77 2.15 2.30
N GLY A 69 0.22 0.96 2.17
CA GLY A 69 -0.96 0.57 2.92
C GLY A 69 -0.71 0.52 4.44
N VAL A 70 -1.79 0.61 5.20
CA VAL A 70 -1.81 0.52 6.66
C VAL A 70 -2.66 -0.68 7.04
N VAL A 71 -2.07 -1.60 7.79
CA VAL A 71 -2.75 -2.73 8.42
C VAL A 71 -2.75 -2.46 9.92
N GLN A 72 -3.93 -2.23 10.50
CA GLN A 72 -4.02 -1.84 11.90
C GLN A 72 -5.27 -2.44 12.56
N LEU A 73 -5.06 -3.03 13.73
CA LEU A 73 -6.13 -3.42 14.66
C LEU A 73 -6.09 -2.54 15.90
N GLY A 74 -7.26 -2.31 16.46
CA GLY A 74 -7.45 -1.82 17.82
C GLY A 74 -8.40 -2.76 18.57
N SER A 75 -8.46 -2.60 19.89
CA SER A 75 -9.50 -3.22 20.71
C SER A 75 -10.09 -2.21 21.67
N ASP A 76 -11.27 -2.49 22.19
CA ASP A 76 -11.87 -1.70 23.26
C ASP A 76 -11.26 -2.01 24.64
N ARG A 77 -10.20 -2.85 24.70
CA ARG A 77 -9.54 -3.35 25.93
C ARG A 77 -8.01 -3.36 25.86
N THR A 78 -7.40 -2.38 25.21
CA THR A 78 -5.94 -2.35 24.97
C THR A 78 -5.07 -2.32 26.22
N THR A 79 -5.60 -1.96 27.39
CA THR A 79 -4.83 -1.83 28.65
C THR A 79 -5.40 -2.63 29.82
N THR A 80 -6.41 -3.47 29.58
CA THR A 80 -7.11 -4.20 30.64
C THR A 80 -7.14 -5.68 30.31
N ALA A 81 -6.58 -6.50 31.19
CA ALA A 81 -6.70 -7.94 31.08
C ALA A 81 -8.17 -8.36 31.18
N LEU A 82 -8.62 -9.26 30.32
CA LEU A 82 -10.00 -9.73 30.32
C LEU A 82 -10.34 -10.44 31.63
N PHE A 83 -9.42 -11.27 32.12
CA PHE A 83 -9.59 -12.01 33.37
C PHE A 83 -8.44 -11.68 34.31
N THR A 84 -8.78 -11.41 35.57
CA THR A 84 -7.80 -11.23 36.64
C THR A 84 -8.28 -11.93 37.89
N THR A 85 -7.36 -12.39 38.73
CA THR A 85 -7.70 -12.92 40.06
C THR A 85 -8.46 -11.91 40.92
N ALA A 86 -8.24 -10.61 40.71
CA ALA A 86 -8.97 -9.55 41.39
C ALA A 86 -10.46 -9.43 40.96
N SER A 87 -10.77 -9.72 39.70
CA SER A 87 -12.14 -9.64 39.16
C SER A 87 -12.90 -10.96 39.32
N GLU A 88 -12.23 -12.09 39.09
CA GLU A 88 -12.83 -13.43 39.10
C GLU A 88 -12.78 -14.09 40.50
N GLY A 89 -11.92 -13.59 41.38
CA GLY A 89 -11.58 -14.26 42.64
C GLY A 89 -10.70 -15.51 42.44
N PRO A 90 -10.35 -16.21 43.53
CA PRO A 90 -9.66 -17.49 43.42
C PRO A 90 -10.59 -18.55 42.81
N LEU A 91 -10.12 -19.20 41.75
CA LEU A 91 -10.88 -20.26 41.08
C LEU A 91 -10.96 -21.51 41.96
N VAL A 92 -12.14 -22.11 41.99
CA VAL A 92 -12.41 -23.42 42.61
C VAL A 92 -13.03 -24.35 41.57
N PRO A 93 -12.99 -25.69 41.75
CA PRO A 93 -13.65 -26.60 40.81
C PRO A 93 -15.13 -26.22 40.61
N GLY A 94 -15.52 -26.03 39.34
CA GLY A 94 -16.83 -25.51 38.94
C GLY A 94 -16.88 -24.00 38.66
N SER A 95 -15.81 -23.24 38.96
CA SER A 95 -15.71 -21.82 38.57
C SER A 95 -15.73 -21.69 37.05
N ALA A 96 -16.50 -20.71 36.56
CA ALA A 96 -16.57 -20.36 35.16
C ALA A 96 -16.89 -18.87 35.02
N GLY A 97 -16.46 -18.29 33.89
CA GLY A 97 -16.69 -16.89 33.58
C GLY A 97 -16.47 -16.61 32.11
N TYR A 98 -16.89 -15.43 31.66
CA TYR A 98 -16.72 -15.00 30.29
C TYR A 98 -16.58 -13.49 30.23
N LYS A 99 -15.90 -13.00 29.18
CA LYS A 99 -15.80 -11.58 28.85
C LYS A 99 -15.87 -11.36 27.36
N CYS A 100 -16.43 -10.21 26.97
CA CYS A 100 -16.44 -9.76 25.60
C CYS A 100 -15.32 -8.76 25.32
N ILE A 101 -14.76 -8.84 24.12
CA ILE A 101 -13.80 -7.89 23.57
C ILE A 101 -14.17 -7.63 22.11
N THR A 102 -14.16 -6.36 21.71
CA THR A 102 -14.38 -5.98 20.32
C THR A 102 -13.07 -5.56 19.69
N VAL A 103 -12.70 -6.25 18.63
CA VAL A 103 -11.53 -5.93 17.81
C VAL A 103 -12.00 -5.16 16.59
N THR A 104 -11.34 -4.04 16.31
CA THR A 104 -11.69 -3.13 15.23
C THR A 104 -10.51 -2.99 14.28
N TYR A 105 -10.74 -3.23 13.01
CA TYR A 105 -9.79 -2.92 11.96
C TYR A 105 -9.87 -1.42 11.63
N THR A 106 -8.74 -0.73 11.62
CA THR A 106 -8.58 0.70 11.26
C THR A 106 -7.64 0.91 10.07
N GLY A 107 -7.14 -0.17 9.48
CA GLY A 107 -6.31 -0.13 8.27
C GLY A 107 -7.06 0.24 6.98
N ASN A 108 -6.32 0.54 5.92
CA ASN A 108 -6.84 1.00 4.62
C ASN A 108 -6.49 0.05 3.46
N VAL A 109 -6.10 -1.18 3.77
CA VAL A 109 -5.88 -2.24 2.77
C VAL A 109 -6.86 -3.39 2.98
N ASP A 110 -7.01 -4.21 1.95
CA ASP A 110 -7.82 -5.41 2.03
C ASP A 110 -7.00 -6.57 2.62
N THR A 111 -7.73 -7.47 3.28
CA THR A 111 -7.18 -8.65 3.99
C THR A 111 -7.95 -9.91 3.58
N ALA A 112 -8.44 -9.91 2.34
CA ALA A 112 -9.31 -10.91 1.78
C ALA A 112 -8.64 -12.27 1.62
N ASP A 113 -7.32 -12.38 1.60
CA ASP A 113 -6.61 -13.67 1.51
C ASP A 113 -6.13 -14.16 2.87
N THR A 114 -5.77 -13.21 3.74
CA THR A 114 -5.10 -13.49 5.02
C THR A 114 -6.05 -13.49 6.22
N GLY A 115 -6.96 -12.52 6.31
CA GLY A 115 -7.89 -12.35 7.42
C GLY A 115 -7.23 -12.09 8.77
N VAL A 116 -8.08 -12.01 9.80
CA VAL A 116 -7.66 -11.86 11.20
C VAL A 116 -7.60 -13.20 11.89
N ARG A 117 -6.50 -13.48 12.60
CA ARG A 117 -6.29 -14.70 13.38
C ARG A 117 -6.10 -14.37 14.85
N LEU A 118 -6.74 -15.15 15.73
CA LEU A 118 -6.57 -15.09 17.19
C LEU A 118 -5.70 -16.25 17.67
N TYR A 119 -4.63 -15.94 18.38
CA TYR A 119 -3.79 -16.93 19.06
C TYR A 119 -3.37 -16.39 20.43
N GLY A 120 -2.69 -17.20 21.24
CA GLY A 120 -2.29 -16.80 22.58
C GLY A 120 -1.01 -17.47 23.04
N ALA A 121 -0.36 -16.84 24.00
CA ALA A 121 0.86 -17.33 24.60
C ALA A 121 0.72 -17.30 26.12
N LEU A 122 1.01 -18.43 26.77
CA LEU A 122 1.13 -18.46 28.23
C LEU A 122 2.28 -17.55 28.65
N THR A 123 1.99 -16.61 29.55
CA THR A 123 2.97 -15.59 29.97
C THR A 123 3.60 -15.91 31.31
N THR A 124 2.82 -16.47 32.22
CA THR A 124 3.25 -16.82 33.58
C THR A 124 2.43 -17.98 34.13
N GLY A 125 2.95 -18.61 35.19
CA GLY A 125 2.16 -19.51 36.03
C GLY A 125 2.28 -21.00 35.69
N SER A 126 1.28 -21.78 36.10
CA SER A 126 1.32 -23.24 36.12
C SER A 126 0.80 -23.87 34.82
N ALA A 127 1.65 -24.65 34.16
CA ALA A 127 1.23 -25.49 33.03
C ALA A 127 0.13 -26.49 33.43
N GLU A 128 0.19 -27.03 34.66
CA GLU A 128 -0.84 -27.95 35.18
C GLU A 128 -2.21 -27.27 35.28
N LEU A 129 -2.24 -25.99 35.66
CA LEU A 129 -3.48 -25.22 35.70
C LEU A 129 -3.97 -24.86 34.28
N ALA A 130 -3.03 -24.58 33.36
CA ALA A 130 -3.36 -24.38 31.94
C ALA A 130 -3.99 -25.65 31.32
N ASP A 131 -3.52 -26.83 31.68
CA ASP A 131 -4.08 -28.12 31.24
C ASP A 131 -5.47 -28.39 31.83
N ALA A 132 -5.71 -27.94 33.07
CA ALA A 132 -6.98 -28.14 33.77
C ALA A 132 -8.08 -27.16 33.31
N LEU A 133 -7.72 -25.90 33.01
CA LEU A 133 -8.67 -24.89 32.57
C LEU A 133 -9.18 -25.19 31.16
N ARG A 134 -10.48 -25.00 30.97
CA ARG A 134 -11.15 -25.10 29.67
C ARG A 134 -11.46 -23.73 29.13
N ILE A 135 -11.10 -23.49 27.87
CA ILE A 135 -11.35 -22.24 27.17
C ILE A 135 -12.25 -22.50 25.96
N THR A 136 -13.17 -21.58 25.71
CA THR A 136 -14.07 -21.56 24.55
C THR A 136 -14.06 -20.15 23.98
N VAL A 137 -14.08 -20.03 22.66
CA VAL A 137 -14.15 -18.72 21.98
C VAL A 137 -15.33 -18.72 21.05
N GLU A 138 -16.17 -17.71 21.20
CA GLU A 138 -17.29 -17.42 20.32
C GLU A 138 -17.05 -16.06 19.68
N THR A 139 -17.57 -15.87 18.46
CA THR A 139 -17.42 -14.63 17.72
C THR A 139 -18.77 -14.12 17.24
N SER A 140 -18.93 -12.82 17.04
CA SER A 140 -20.14 -12.28 16.42
C SER A 140 -20.23 -12.67 14.95
N ALA A 141 -21.43 -12.99 14.46
CA ALA A 141 -21.61 -13.40 13.05
C ALA A 141 -21.24 -12.28 12.06
N THR A 142 -21.48 -11.02 12.43
CA THR A 142 -21.10 -9.81 11.68
C THR A 142 -20.52 -8.75 12.62
N SER A 143 -20.03 -7.66 12.06
CA SER A 143 -19.86 -6.41 12.80
C SER A 143 -21.17 -6.01 13.49
N LEU A 144 -21.08 -5.63 14.76
CA LEU A 144 -22.21 -5.20 15.58
C LEU A 144 -22.35 -3.68 15.53
N ALA A 145 -23.58 -3.20 15.31
CA ALA A 145 -23.87 -1.76 15.30
C ALA A 145 -23.57 -1.07 16.64
N THR A 146 -23.73 -1.80 17.74
CA THR A 146 -23.33 -1.36 19.08
C THR A 146 -22.49 -2.46 19.71
N PRO A 147 -21.17 -2.25 19.88
CA PRO A 147 -20.31 -3.20 20.57
C PRO A 147 -20.78 -3.42 22.02
N PRO A 148 -20.79 -4.66 22.51
CA PRO A 148 -21.13 -4.91 23.91
C PRO A 148 -19.99 -4.51 24.85
N ASP A 149 -20.32 -4.32 26.12
CA ASP A 149 -19.36 -4.08 27.20
C ASP A 149 -18.58 -5.36 27.59
N ALA A 150 -17.81 -5.27 28.68
CA ALA A 150 -16.98 -6.38 29.15
C ALA A 150 -17.78 -7.62 29.56
N ASP A 151 -19.00 -7.43 30.02
CA ASP A 151 -19.90 -8.48 30.46
C ASP A 151 -20.84 -8.94 29.34
N CYS A 152 -20.52 -8.58 28.10
CA CYS A 152 -21.27 -8.92 26.89
C CYS A 152 -22.69 -8.31 26.84
N ARG A 153 -22.91 -7.14 27.46
CA ARG A 153 -24.19 -6.42 27.44
C ARG A 153 -24.17 -5.25 26.46
N PRO A 154 -25.31 -4.84 25.87
CA PRO A 154 -26.66 -5.38 26.09
C PRO A 154 -26.91 -6.70 25.37
N THR A 155 -26.23 -6.95 24.24
CA THR A 155 -26.41 -8.15 23.43
C THR A 155 -25.08 -8.62 22.84
N PHE A 156 -24.91 -9.94 22.80
CA PHE A 156 -23.85 -10.60 22.04
C PHE A 156 -24.52 -11.60 21.08
N ASP A 157 -24.59 -11.23 19.80
CA ASP A 157 -25.14 -12.08 18.76
C ASP A 157 -24.07 -13.07 18.29
N ALA A 158 -23.97 -14.19 19.01
CA ALA A 158 -23.00 -15.24 18.75
C ALA A 158 -23.22 -15.87 17.37
N SER A 159 -22.12 -16.07 16.63
CA SER A 159 -22.06 -16.97 15.49
C SER A 159 -22.44 -18.38 15.93
N PRO A 160 -23.16 -19.15 15.10
CA PRO A 160 -23.46 -20.55 15.40
C PRO A 160 -22.20 -21.43 15.41
N ILE A 161 -21.08 -20.93 14.88
CA ILE A 161 -19.80 -21.64 14.87
C ILE A 161 -18.89 -21.08 15.96
N THR A 162 -18.37 -21.98 16.78
CA THR A 162 -17.59 -21.66 17.98
C THR A 162 -16.30 -22.47 18.00
N TYR A 163 -15.26 -21.90 18.59
CA TYR A 163 -14.03 -22.63 18.83
C TYR A 163 -14.31 -23.63 19.95
N ALA A 164 -14.24 -24.91 19.61
CA ALA A 164 -14.58 -26.00 20.52
C ALA A 164 -13.82 -25.89 21.85
N THR A 165 -14.52 -26.22 22.93
CA THR A 165 -13.95 -26.19 24.29
C THR A 165 -12.72 -27.08 24.40
N ARG A 166 -11.57 -26.48 24.70
CA ARG A 166 -10.26 -27.18 24.82
C ARG A 166 -9.52 -26.74 26.07
N ALA A 167 -8.46 -27.45 26.43
CA ALA A 167 -7.55 -27.01 27.49
C ALA A 167 -6.91 -25.66 27.12
N LEU A 168 -6.66 -24.80 28.10
CA LEU A 168 -6.00 -23.51 27.88
C LEU A 168 -4.58 -23.69 27.32
N SER A 169 -3.88 -24.73 27.73
CA SER A 169 -2.56 -25.11 27.20
C SER A 169 -2.58 -25.52 25.72
N ALA A 170 -3.73 -25.94 25.21
CA ALA A 170 -3.91 -26.33 23.80
C ALA A 170 -4.39 -25.16 22.93
N PHE A 171 -4.41 -23.93 23.47
CA PHE A 171 -4.76 -22.75 22.69
C PHE A 171 -3.72 -22.50 21.58
N PRO A 172 -4.12 -22.09 20.36
CA PRO A 172 -3.17 -21.84 19.29
C PRO A 172 -2.13 -20.79 19.68
N THR A 173 -0.88 -21.00 19.27
CA THR A 173 0.26 -20.17 19.69
C THR A 173 0.84 -19.28 18.60
N GLY A 174 0.31 -19.35 17.38
CA GLY A 174 0.75 -18.50 16.28
C GLY A 174 -0.26 -18.40 15.16
N TYR A 175 0.00 -17.48 14.23
CA TYR A 175 -0.91 -17.14 13.13
C TYR A 175 -1.40 -18.33 12.31
N GLY A 176 -0.50 -19.24 11.91
CA GLY A 176 -0.82 -20.35 11.01
C GLY A 176 -1.74 -21.42 11.60
N THR A 177 -1.88 -21.46 12.92
CA THR A 177 -2.85 -22.33 13.63
C THR A 177 -3.92 -21.52 14.37
N GLY A 178 -3.88 -20.20 14.20
CA GLY A 178 -4.72 -19.26 14.92
C GLY A 178 -6.20 -19.41 14.57
N ILE A 179 -7.05 -19.05 15.53
CA ILE A 179 -8.49 -19.11 15.43
C ILE A 179 -9.00 -18.09 14.41
N GLY A 180 -10.01 -18.46 13.62
CA GLY A 180 -10.64 -17.62 12.60
C GLY A 180 -10.37 -18.08 11.17
N ASP A 181 -9.65 -19.17 10.96
CA ASP A 181 -9.49 -19.80 9.64
C ASP A 181 -10.61 -20.79 9.37
N ALA A 182 -11.61 -20.36 8.59
CA ALA A 182 -12.74 -21.21 8.25
C ALA A 182 -12.34 -22.57 7.62
N ASN A 183 -11.15 -22.67 6.99
CA ASN A 183 -10.67 -23.92 6.43
C ASN A 183 -10.02 -24.86 7.46
N VAL A 184 -9.64 -24.35 8.63
CA VAL A 184 -8.89 -25.09 9.67
C VAL A 184 -9.74 -25.35 10.90
N ASP A 185 -10.40 -24.33 11.44
CA ASP A 185 -11.14 -24.43 12.71
C ASP A 185 -12.66 -24.34 12.54
N GLY A 186 -13.12 -24.04 11.33
CA GLY A 186 -14.52 -23.85 11.00
C GLY A 186 -15.14 -22.58 11.59
N LEU A 187 -14.41 -21.81 12.40
CA LEU A 187 -14.87 -20.53 12.92
C LEU A 187 -15.05 -19.57 11.75
N GLY A 188 -16.10 -18.74 11.79
CA GLY A 188 -16.37 -17.76 10.74
C GLY A 188 -15.15 -16.91 10.45
N ASP A 189 -14.77 -16.81 9.18
CA ASP A 189 -13.57 -16.10 8.74
C ASP A 189 -13.81 -14.59 8.77
N TRP A 190 -13.06 -13.89 9.62
CA TRP A 190 -13.13 -12.43 9.66
C TRP A 190 -12.05 -11.83 8.76
N ARG A 191 -12.48 -11.34 7.61
CA ARG A 191 -11.62 -10.71 6.59
C ARG A 191 -12.04 -9.25 6.37
N PRO A 192 -11.66 -8.32 7.26
CA PRO A 192 -12.00 -6.92 7.11
C PRO A 192 -11.36 -6.32 5.85
N SER A 193 -12.05 -5.37 5.23
CA SER A 193 -11.52 -4.60 4.11
C SER A 193 -11.36 -3.13 4.49
N ALA A 194 -10.85 -2.32 3.56
CA ALA A 194 -10.78 -0.87 3.73
C ALA A 194 -12.15 -0.22 4.04
N THR A 195 -13.28 -0.88 3.74
CA THR A 195 -14.62 -0.25 3.88
C THR A 195 -15.69 -1.12 4.55
N THR A 196 -15.51 -2.43 4.64
CA THR A 196 -16.54 -3.36 5.13
C THR A 196 -16.05 -4.24 6.28
N ASP A 197 -17.01 -4.72 7.07
CA ASP A 197 -16.82 -5.69 8.16
C ASP A 197 -15.68 -5.31 9.12
N ARG A 198 -15.67 -4.05 9.56
CA ARG A 198 -14.52 -3.44 10.22
C ARG A 198 -14.37 -3.77 11.70
N SER A 199 -15.27 -4.55 12.28
CA SER A 199 -15.15 -5.00 13.66
C SER A 199 -15.72 -6.38 13.87
N ARG A 200 -15.18 -7.08 14.87
CA ARG A 200 -15.62 -8.38 15.31
C ARG A 200 -15.57 -8.44 16.83
N THR A 201 -16.66 -8.90 17.44
CA THR A 201 -16.70 -9.10 18.88
C THR A 201 -16.44 -10.57 19.19
N TYR A 202 -15.59 -10.81 20.18
CA TYR A 202 -15.27 -12.15 20.69
C TYR A 202 -15.78 -12.27 22.12
N ARG A 203 -16.47 -13.37 22.42
CA ARG A 203 -16.74 -13.81 23.79
C ARG A 203 -15.79 -14.94 24.13
N ILE A 204 -14.88 -14.66 25.05
CA ILE A 204 -13.94 -15.66 25.56
C ILE A 204 -14.51 -16.16 26.87
N SER A 205 -14.63 -17.48 27.01
CA SER A 205 -15.18 -18.13 28.19
C SER A 205 -14.18 -19.11 28.77
N TYR A 206 -13.98 -19.08 30.08
CA TYR A 206 -13.18 -20.05 30.81
C TYR A 206 -14.05 -20.88 31.75
N SER A 207 -13.61 -22.10 32.05
CA SER A 207 -14.13 -22.89 33.15
C SER A 207 -13.05 -23.79 33.74
N LEU A 208 -13.04 -23.92 35.07
CA LEU A 208 -12.37 -25.01 35.76
C LEU A 208 -13.44 -26.09 35.99
N PRO A 209 -13.37 -27.26 35.32
CA PRO A 209 -14.41 -28.28 35.42
C PRO A 209 -14.76 -28.63 36.88
N ALA A 210 -16.02 -28.96 37.14
CA ALA A 210 -16.41 -29.47 38.45
C ALA A 210 -15.81 -30.88 38.67
N GLY A 211 -15.57 -31.24 39.94
CA GLY A 211 -15.09 -32.55 40.32
C GLY A 211 -13.71 -32.55 41.01
N PRO A 212 -13.18 -33.73 41.34
CA PRO A 212 -11.91 -33.85 42.05
C PRO A 212 -10.75 -33.39 41.18
N HIS A 213 -9.88 -32.56 41.76
CA HIS A 213 -8.65 -32.08 41.14
C HIS A 213 -7.46 -32.41 42.07
N PRO A 214 -6.25 -32.64 41.53
CA PRO A 214 -5.06 -32.82 42.35
C PRO A 214 -4.83 -31.60 43.26
N SER A 215 -4.36 -31.84 44.50
CA SER A 215 -4.01 -30.76 45.43
C SER A 215 -2.86 -29.89 44.93
N SER A 216 -2.07 -30.34 43.94
CA SER A 216 -1.02 -29.56 43.29
C SER A 216 -1.53 -28.31 42.57
N LEU A 217 -2.82 -28.27 42.18
CA LEU A 217 -3.45 -27.10 41.56
C LEU A 217 -3.79 -25.99 42.57
N GLN A 218 -3.77 -26.27 43.87
CA GLN A 218 -4.14 -25.29 44.89
C GLN A 218 -3.12 -24.15 44.94
N GLY A 219 -3.61 -22.90 44.95
CA GLY A 219 -2.78 -21.70 44.99
C GLY A 219 -1.98 -21.44 43.71
N LYS A 220 -2.24 -22.16 42.62
CA LYS A 220 -1.64 -21.90 41.32
C LYS A 220 -2.39 -20.79 40.59
N GLU A 221 -1.64 -20.06 39.77
CA GLU A 221 -2.15 -19.06 38.84
C GLU A 221 -1.58 -19.39 37.45
N VAL A 222 -2.27 -18.96 36.41
CA VAL A 222 -1.80 -19.02 35.03
C VAL A 222 -2.22 -17.75 34.30
N GLY A 223 -1.29 -17.15 33.57
CA GLY A 223 -1.52 -15.99 32.73
C GLY A 223 -1.39 -16.35 31.25
N MET A 224 -2.24 -15.74 30.42
CA MET A 224 -2.14 -15.85 28.96
C MET A 224 -2.36 -14.49 28.31
N THR A 225 -1.55 -14.18 27.30
CA THR A 225 -1.80 -13.06 26.39
C THR A 225 -2.54 -13.57 25.17
N PHE A 226 -3.66 -12.94 24.84
CA PHE A 226 -4.36 -13.12 23.57
C PHE A 226 -3.86 -12.09 22.56
N THR A 227 -3.61 -12.54 21.34
CA THR A 227 -3.13 -11.72 20.24
C THR A 227 -4.04 -11.91 19.04
N TRP A 228 -4.54 -10.79 18.52
CA TRP A 228 -5.16 -10.72 17.20
C TRP A 228 -4.13 -10.19 16.23
N GLU A 229 -3.87 -10.93 15.18
CA GLU A 229 -2.96 -10.54 14.10
C GLU A 229 -3.73 -10.50 12.80
N VAL A 230 -3.42 -9.50 11.99
CA VAL A 230 -3.91 -9.32 10.63
C VAL A 230 -2.73 -9.04 9.73
N ARG A 231 -2.81 -9.46 8.48
CA ARG A 231 -1.79 -9.22 7.46
C ARG A 231 -2.46 -8.52 6.27
N SER A 232 -1.67 -7.80 5.48
CA SER A 232 -2.13 -7.36 4.17
C SER A 232 -2.07 -8.53 3.21
N ASP A 233 -2.93 -8.52 2.20
CA ASP A 233 -2.77 -9.41 1.06
C ASP A 233 -1.49 -9.05 0.30
N ASP A 234 -0.82 -10.07 -0.26
CA ASP A 234 0.41 -9.92 -1.03
C ASP A 234 0.16 -9.61 -2.51
N THR A 235 -1.10 -9.75 -2.94
CA THR A 235 -1.55 -9.44 -4.29
C THR A 235 -2.32 -8.11 -4.27
N PRO A 236 -1.82 -7.04 -4.90
CA PRO A 236 -2.60 -5.84 -5.10
C PRO A 236 -3.90 -6.22 -5.83
N GLY A 237 -5.06 -5.87 -5.27
CA GLY A 237 -6.36 -6.18 -5.85
C GLY A 237 -6.40 -5.90 -7.35
N ALA A 238 -6.81 -6.90 -8.13
CA ALA A 238 -6.92 -6.83 -9.59
C ALA A 238 -7.96 -5.80 -10.05
#